data_AF-A0A6N9CB63-F1
#
_entry.id   AF-A0A6N9CB63-F1
#
_cell.length_a   1.000
_cell.length_b   1.000
_cell.length_c   1.000
_cell.angle_alpha   90.00
_cell.angle_beta   90.00
_cell.angle_gamma   90.00
#
_symmetry.space_group_name_H-M   'P 1'
#
loop_
_entity.id
_entity.type
_entity.pdbx_description
1 polymer ?
#
loop_
_entity_poly.entity_id
_entity_poly.type
_entity_poly.pdbx_seq_one_letter_code
_entity_poly.pdbx_strand_id
1 'polypeptide(L)'
;TQYRSRIEASDPQGLLLYDTCWLRPKCLSYLSVSGVLEEYACWGSWYLVGDFEMPWWETLCEFAEPFLNQPPKSIGGLAQLHRGGIAIRMLAHNAEVIYSAFQTVWNWLKMEHLELELVDLRKY
;
A
#
# COMPACT_ATOMS: atom_id res chain seq x y z
N THR A 1 -23.12 2.29 -10.23
CA THR A 1 -22.92 2.47 -8.78
C THR A 1 -21.73 3.37 -8.54
N GLN A 2 -21.77 4.21 -7.51
CA GLN A 2 -20.66 5.07 -7.11
C GLN A 2 -19.84 4.34 -6.02
N TYR A 3 -18.51 4.40 -6.11
CA TYR A 3 -17.62 3.91 -5.06
C TYR A 3 -16.99 5.09 -4.32
N ARG A 4 -16.96 5.04 -2.99
CA ARG A 4 -16.28 6.03 -2.15
C ARG A 4 -15.64 5.34 -0.95
N SER A 5 -14.39 5.67 -0.67
CA SER A 5 -13.71 5.27 0.55
C SER A 5 -13.04 6.48 1.22
N ARG A 6 -12.89 6.40 2.53
CA ARG A 6 -12.14 7.33 3.37
C ARG A 6 -11.42 6.52 4.43
N ILE A 7 -10.11 6.73 4.54
CA ILE A 7 -9.28 6.24 5.63
C ILE A 7 -8.69 7.47 6.30
N GLU A 8 -8.81 7.51 7.62
CA GLU A 8 -8.30 8.61 8.42
C GLU A 8 -7.71 8.05 9.71
N ALA A 9 -6.51 8.52 10.03
CA ALA A 9 -5.84 8.21 11.28
C ALA A 9 -5.26 9.50 11.86
N SER A 10 -5.46 9.69 13.17
CA SER A 10 -5.01 10.85 13.92
C SER A 10 -4.62 10.43 15.33
N ASP A 11 -3.76 11.22 15.96
CA ASP A 11 -3.39 11.10 17.37
C ASP A 11 -3.60 12.46 18.09
N PRO A 12 -3.27 12.59 19.38
CA PRO A 12 -3.40 13.87 20.09
C PRO A 12 -2.57 15.03 19.50
N GLN A 13 -1.57 14.74 18.66
CA GLN A 13 -0.70 15.74 18.03
C GLN A 13 -1.19 16.13 16.63
N GLY A 14 -2.17 15.43 16.06
CA GLY A 14 -2.87 15.82 14.84
C GLY A 14 -3.10 14.68 13.85
N LEU A 15 -3.20 15.04 12.57
CA LEU A 15 -3.48 14.11 11.48
C LEU A 15 -2.22 13.30 11.10
N LEU A 16 -2.35 11.97 11.03
CA LEU A 16 -1.30 11.06 10.61
C LEU A 16 -1.48 10.59 9.16
N LEU A 17 -2.73 10.30 8.77
CA LEU A 17 -3.09 9.84 7.44
C LEU A 17 -4.49 10.34 7.08
N TYR A 18 -4.62 10.83 5.85
CA TYR A 18 -5.92 11.07 5.22
C TYR A 18 -5.87 10.58 3.78
N ASP A 19 -6.63 9.53 3.50
CA ASP A 19 -6.78 9.00 2.15
C ASP A 19 -8.27 8.94 1.77
N THR A 20 -8.57 9.36 0.55
CA THR A 20 -9.93 9.30 0.02
C THR A 20 -9.91 8.89 -1.43
N CYS A 21 -10.78 7.95 -1.79
CA CYS A 21 -11.02 7.59 -3.18
C CYS A 21 -12.49 7.83 -3.50
N TRP A 22 -12.76 8.39 -4.67
CA TRP A 22 -14.11 8.59 -5.16
C TRP A 22 -14.20 8.28 -6.65
N LEU A 23 -14.87 7.17 -6.98
CA LEU A 23 -15.18 6.80 -8.35
C LEU A 23 -16.66 7.02 -8.64
N ARG A 24 -16.95 7.95 -9.52
CA ARG A 24 -18.30 8.17 -10.07
C ARG A 24 -18.43 7.44 -11.41
N PRO A 25 -19.65 7.08 -11.86
CA PRO A 25 -19.84 6.47 -13.18
C PRO A 25 -19.25 7.29 -14.34
N LYS A 26 -19.29 8.62 -14.26
CA LYS A 26 -18.68 9.52 -15.26
C LYS A 26 -17.15 9.48 -15.27
N CYS A 27 -16.52 8.89 -14.26
CA CYS A 27 -15.06 8.76 -14.16
C CYS A 27 -14.54 7.52 -14.89
N LEU A 28 -15.41 6.57 -15.26
CA LEU A 28 -15.01 5.30 -15.89
C LEU A 28 -14.22 5.51 -17.18
N SER A 29 -14.56 6.53 -17.97
CA SER A 29 -13.84 6.89 -19.21
C SER A 29 -12.42 7.39 -18.98
N TYR A 30 -12.08 7.81 -17.75
CA TYR A 30 -10.76 8.35 -17.42
C TYR A 30 -9.90 7.36 -16.62
N LEU A 31 -10.43 6.18 -16.27
CA LEU A 31 -9.67 5.20 -15.50
C LEU A 31 -8.44 4.69 -16.26
N SER A 32 -8.53 4.60 -17.59
CA SER A 32 -7.42 4.18 -18.44
C SER A 32 -6.45 5.31 -18.83
N VAL A 33 -6.66 6.53 -18.31
CA VAL A 33 -5.73 7.65 -18.55
C VAL A 33 -4.48 7.46 -17.70
N SER A 34 -3.34 7.90 -18.23
CA SER A 34 -2.07 7.87 -17.51
C SER A 34 -2.16 8.58 -16.16
N GLY A 35 -1.61 7.95 -15.13
CA GLY A 35 -1.68 8.42 -13.74
C GLY A 35 -2.97 8.06 -12.99
N VAL A 36 -3.87 7.23 -13.54
CA VAL A 36 -5.06 6.72 -12.85
C VAL A 36 -4.96 5.19 -12.62
N LEU A 37 -5.47 4.37 -13.53
CA LEU A 37 -5.31 2.91 -13.52
C LEU A 37 -4.62 2.39 -14.78
N GLU A 38 -4.60 3.17 -15.87
CA GLU A 38 -3.97 2.77 -17.14
C GLU A 38 -4.55 1.44 -17.65
N GLU A 39 -3.69 0.44 -17.87
CA GLU A 39 -4.07 -0.91 -18.31
C GLU A 39 -4.45 -1.86 -17.16
N TYR A 40 -4.33 -1.40 -15.91
CA TYR A 40 -4.57 -2.20 -14.73
C TYR A 40 -6.04 -2.21 -14.32
N ALA A 41 -6.53 -3.39 -13.91
CA ALA A 41 -7.92 -3.56 -13.50
C ALA A 41 -8.13 -3.35 -11.99
N CYS A 42 -7.06 -3.36 -11.19
CA CYS A 42 -7.09 -3.28 -9.75
C CYS A 42 -6.09 -2.25 -9.23
N TRP A 43 -6.45 -1.57 -8.14
CA TRP A 43 -5.53 -0.77 -7.33
C TRP A 43 -5.59 -1.21 -5.87
N GLY A 44 -4.50 -0.96 -5.16
CA GLY A 44 -4.33 -1.29 -3.76
C GLY A 44 -3.62 -0.18 -3.02
N SER A 45 -3.93 -0.06 -1.74
CA SER A 45 -3.24 0.88 -0.85
C SER A 45 -3.05 0.23 0.50
N TRP A 46 -1.85 0.37 1.05
CA TRP A 46 -1.47 -0.18 2.35
C TRP A 46 -0.74 0.90 3.14
N TYR A 47 -0.98 0.93 4.44
CA TYR A 47 -0.44 1.96 5.33
C TYR A 47 0.08 1.33 6.62
N LEU A 48 1.26 1.76 7.04
CA LEU A 48 1.74 1.63 8.41
C LEU A 48 1.75 3.03 9.02
N VAL A 49 0.95 3.24 10.06
CA VAL A 49 0.79 4.55 10.69
C VAL A 49 1.42 4.53 12.07
N GLY A 50 2.30 5.48 12.34
CA GLY A 50 3.02 5.66 13.61
C GLY A 50 4.22 6.56 13.42
N ASP A 51 4.82 7.00 14.52
CA ASP A 51 6.03 7.83 14.53
C ASP A 51 7.28 6.93 14.54
N PHE A 52 7.63 6.36 13.39
CA PHE A 52 8.82 5.50 13.27
C PHE A 52 10.05 6.29 12.82
N GLU A 53 11.18 6.05 13.48
CA GLU A 53 12.49 6.31 12.89
C GLU A 53 12.84 5.12 12.01
N MET A 54 13.06 5.36 10.70
CA MET A 54 13.28 4.31 9.71
C MET A 54 14.70 4.39 9.11
N PRO A 55 15.77 4.10 9.89
CA PRO A 55 17.12 4.03 9.33
C PRO A 55 17.27 2.92 8.28
N TRP A 56 16.33 1.97 8.27
CA TRP A 56 16.21 0.85 7.33
C TRP A 56 15.34 1.17 6.10
N TRP A 57 14.97 2.43 5.87
CA TRP A 57 14.08 2.80 4.76
C TRP A 57 14.60 2.34 3.39
N GLU A 58 15.90 2.55 3.11
CA GLU A 58 16.50 2.13 1.85
C GLU A 58 16.43 0.61 1.67
N THR A 59 16.72 -0.15 2.73
CA THR A 59 16.61 -1.61 2.73
C THR A 59 15.17 -2.08 2.49
N LEU A 60 14.17 -1.41 3.08
CA LEU A 60 12.77 -1.68 2.77
C LEU A 60 12.47 -1.42 1.29
N CYS A 61 12.93 -0.30 0.73
CA CYS A 61 12.70 0.02 -0.68
C CYS A 61 13.29 -1.06 -1.60
N GLU A 62 14.54 -1.46 -1.36
CA GLU A 62 15.22 -2.52 -2.11
C GLU A 62 14.50 -3.87 -1.99
N PHE A 63 14.08 -4.22 -0.78
CA PHE A 63 13.35 -5.47 -0.53
C PHE A 63 11.99 -5.47 -1.23
N ALA A 64 11.23 -4.37 -1.15
CA ALA A 64 9.86 -4.30 -1.62
C ALA A 64 9.75 -4.12 -3.15
N GLU A 65 10.72 -3.46 -3.79
CA GLU A 65 10.72 -3.17 -5.24
C GLU A 65 10.36 -4.38 -6.12
N PRO A 66 11.03 -5.56 -5.99
CA PRO A 66 10.71 -6.71 -6.85
C PRO A 66 9.30 -7.26 -6.64
N PHE A 67 8.60 -6.92 -5.55
CA PHE A 67 7.22 -7.36 -5.29
C PHE A 67 6.18 -6.34 -5.74
N LEU A 68 6.50 -5.05 -5.67
CA LEU A 68 5.59 -3.97 -6.05
C LEU A 68 5.64 -3.68 -7.54
N ASN A 69 6.83 -3.76 -8.14
CA ASN A 69 7.07 -3.34 -9.51
C ASN A 69 7.52 -4.55 -10.36
N GLN A 70 6.56 -5.18 -11.03
CA GLN A 70 6.78 -6.33 -11.91
C GLN A 70 6.11 -6.08 -13.27
N PRO A 71 6.57 -5.13 -14.11
CA PRO A 71 5.93 -4.90 -15.40
C PRO A 71 5.96 -6.16 -16.30
N PRO A 72 4.87 -6.48 -17.02
CA PRO A 72 3.61 -5.72 -17.10
C PRO A 72 2.60 -6.07 -15.98
N LYS A 73 2.90 -7.04 -15.11
CA LYS A 73 1.96 -7.58 -14.11
C LYS A 73 1.50 -6.56 -13.07
N SER A 74 2.40 -5.70 -12.61
CA SER A 74 2.09 -4.65 -11.64
C SER A 74 3.09 -3.49 -11.69
N ILE A 75 2.62 -2.34 -11.23
CA ILE A 75 3.44 -1.17 -10.92
C ILE A 75 3.06 -0.68 -9.53
N GLY A 76 4.03 -0.27 -8.74
CA GLY A 76 3.77 0.22 -7.39
C GLY A 76 4.96 0.98 -6.84
N GLY A 77 4.80 1.47 -5.63
CA GLY A 77 5.86 2.21 -4.95
C GLY A 77 5.54 2.45 -3.49
N LEU A 78 6.56 2.85 -2.75
CA LEU A 78 6.49 3.21 -1.34
C LEU A 78 6.78 4.70 -1.17
N ALA A 79 6.17 5.29 -0.14
CA ALA A 79 6.48 6.63 0.32
C ALA A 79 6.48 6.67 1.85
N GLN A 80 7.37 7.48 2.42
CA GLN A 80 7.29 7.82 3.83
C GLN A 80 6.14 8.81 4.06
N LEU A 81 5.34 8.58 5.08
CA LEU A 81 4.35 9.54 5.56
C LEU A 81 5.06 10.64 6.35
N HIS A 82 4.45 11.83 6.39
CA HIS A 82 5.03 13.03 7.02
C HIS A 82 5.51 12.80 8.46
N ARG A 83 4.83 11.94 9.20
CA ARG A 83 5.13 11.61 10.59
C ARG A 83 5.76 10.24 10.76
N GLY A 84 6.60 9.80 9.83
CA GLY A 84 7.39 8.58 10.00
C GLY A 84 6.64 7.26 9.75
N GLY A 85 5.44 7.30 9.16
CA GLY A 85 4.74 6.10 8.69
C GLY A 85 5.14 5.69 7.26
N ILE A 86 4.47 4.67 6.72
CA ILE A 86 4.69 4.15 5.37
C ILE A 86 3.37 4.11 4.61
N ALA A 87 3.39 4.51 3.35
CA ALA A 87 2.33 4.28 2.39
C ALA A 87 2.86 3.44 1.22
N ILE A 88 2.09 2.44 0.80
CA ILE A 88 2.32 1.67 -0.42
C ILE A 88 1.11 1.87 -1.32
N ARG A 89 1.35 2.18 -2.60
CA ARG A 89 0.34 2.21 -3.65
C ARG A 89 0.74 1.25 -4.75
N MET A 90 -0.23 0.52 -5.30
CA MET A 90 0.04 -0.50 -6.31
C MET A 90 -1.15 -0.61 -7.27
N LEU A 91 -0.85 -0.81 -8.55
CA LEU A 91 -1.77 -1.18 -9.61
C LEU A 91 -1.42 -2.58 -10.12
N ALA A 92 -2.42 -3.39 -10.43
CA ALA A 92 -2.23 -4.74 -10.96
C ALA A 92 -3.43 -5.20 -11.80
N HIS A 93 -3.26 -6.25 -12.60
CA HIS A 93 -4.38 -6.84 -13.36
C HIS A 93 -5.34 -7.67 -12.48
N ASN A 94 -4.92 -8.07 -11.28
CA ASN A 94 -5.76 -8.78 -10.33
C ASN A 94 -5.39 -8.43 -8.87
N ALA A 95 -6.32 -8.70 -7.95
CA ALA A 95 -6.14 -8.36 -6.54
C ALA A 95 -5.18 -9.30 -5.81
N GLU A 96 -5.02 -10.54 -6.28
CA GLU A 96 -4.11 -11.52 -5.66
C GLU A 96 -2.65 -11.05 -5.70
N VAL A 97 -2.22 -10.39 -6.79
CA VAL A 97 -0.87 -9.79 -6.86
C VAL A 97 -0.68 -8.76 -5.77
N ILE A 98 -1.66 -7.88 -5.57
CA ILE A 98 -1.62 -6.80 -4.57
C ILE A 98 -1.57 -7.39 -3.16
N TYR A 99 -2.44 -8.35 -2.86
CA TYR A 99 -2.47 -9.00 -1.55
C TYR A 99 -1.16 -9.73 -1.26
N SER A 100 -0.61 -10.44 -2.24
CA SER A 100 0.67 -11.13 -2.09
C SER A 100 1.80 -10.14 -1.81
N ALA A 101 1.88 -9.02 -2.54
CA ALA A 101 2.93 -8.03 -2.35
C ALA A 101 2.83 -7.37 -0.96
N PHE A 102 1.63 -6.95 -0.55
CA PHE A 102 1.41 -6.33 0.76
C PHE A 102 1.70 -7.31 1.91
N GLN A 103 1.31 -8.59 1.76
CA GLN A 103 1.60 -9.60 2.77
C GLN A 103 3.11 -9.86 2.90
N THR A 104 3.84 -9.91 1.79
CA THR A 104 5.30 -10.08 1.79
C THR A 104 5.99 -8.92 2.51
N VAL A 105 5.66 -7.68 2.14
CA VAL A 105 6.24 -6.48 2.79
C VAL A 105 5.90 -6.43 4.27
N TRP A 106 4.64 -6.72 4.63
CA TRP A 106 4.22 -6.74 6.03
C TRP A 106 4.92 -7.82 6.85
N ASN A 107 5.12 -9.01 6.28
CA ASN A 107 5.82 -10.09 6.97
C ASN A 107 7.29 -9.75 7.21
N TRP A 108 7.96 -9.15 6.23
CA TRP A 108 9.34 -8.69 6.40
C TRP A 108 9.45 -7.63 7.49
N LEU A 109 8.59 -6.61 7.48
CA LEU A 109 8.55 -5.57 8.52
C LEU A 109 8.35 -6.16 9.92
N LYS A 110 7.44 -7.14 10.07
CA LYS A 110 7.20 -7.81 11.34
C LYS A 110 8.42 -8.55 11.87
N MET A 111 9.08 -9.33 11.01
CA MET A 111 10.21 -10.17 11.42
C MET A 111 11.47 -9.35 11.70
N GLU A 112 11.82 -8.43 10.79
CA GLU A 112 13.12 -7.74 10.84
C GLU A 112 13.12 -6.52 11.74
N HIS A 113 11.95 -5.90 12.00
CA HIS A 113 11.90 -4.60 12.66
C HIS A 113 10.92 -4.50 13.83
N LEU A 114 9.90 -5.35 13.88
CA LEU A 114 8.96 -5.37 15.02
C LEU A 114 9.20 -6.56 15.96
N GLU A 115 10.15 -7.44 15.65
CA GLU A 115 10.46 -8.68 16.40
C GLU A 115 9.20 -9.54 16.68
N LEU A 116 8.21 -9.48 15.79
CA LEU A 116 6.95 -10.21 15.92
C LEU A 116 7.07 -11.56 15.21
N GLU A 117 6.86 -12.65 15.94
CA GLU A 117 6.73 -13.97 15.33
C GLU A 117 5.55 -13.99 14.35
N LEU A 118 5.76 -14.61 13.18
CA LEU A 118 4.69 -14.83 12.22
C LEU A 118 3.69 -15.84 12.78
N VAL A 119 2.59 -15.33 13.33
CA VAL A 119 1.47 -16.18 13.76
C VAL A 119 0.84 -16.85 12.53
N ASP A 120 0.96 -18.17 12.44
CA ASP A 120 0.23 -18.98 11.45
C ASP A 120 -1.23 -19.12 11.90
N LEU A 121 -2.09 -18.26 11.36
CA LEU A 121 -3.53 -18.24 11.67
C LEU A 121 -4.25 -19.55 11.31
N ARG A 122 -3.62 -20.48 10.57
CA ARG A 122 -4.19 -21.81 10.28
C ARG A 122 -4.01 -22.83 11.41
N LYS A 123 -3.24 -22.49 12.44
CA LYS A 123 -2.98 -23.36 13.60
C LYS A 123 -3.89 -23.09 14.79
N TYR A 124 -4.91 -22.23 14.62
CA TYR A 124 -5.90 -21.88 15.63
C TYR A 124 -7.32 -22.13 15.12
#